data_AF-A0AA37P3J6-F1
#
_entry.id   AF-A0AA37P3J6-F1
#
_cell.length_a   1.000
_cell.length_b   1.000
_cell.length_c   1.000
_cell.angle_alpha   90.00
_cell.angle_beta   90.00
_cell.angle_gamma   90.00
#
_symmetry.space_group_name_H-M   'P 1'
#
loop_
_entity.id
_entity.type
_entity.pdbx_description
1 polymer ?
#
loop_
_entity_poly.entity_id
_entity_poly.type
_entity_poly.pdbx_seq_one_letter_code
_entity_poly.pdbx_strand_id
1 'polypeptide(L)'
;MPSRGWVAQTLTVMEKITAYSILKELGNDALCKYIYENIAEPTFDSHRITNPFPQDFRDYYERMLIAHEDEGDIRDRNIIIARSIGNYLGHNSGALQIEKIGEVASTNMNGEETPTSLWRKY
;
A
#
# COMPACT_ATOMS: atom_id res chain seq x y z
N MET A 1 -5.47 -53.77 -16.10
CA MET A 1 -5.28 -52.33 -16.43
C MET A 1 -6.20 -51.98 -17.59
N PRO A 2 -6.83 -50.78 -17.64
CA PRO A 2 -6.24 -49.50 -17.27
C PRO A 2 -6.80 -48.88 -15.99
N SER A 3 -5.88 -48.13 -15.38
CA SER A 3 -5.96 -47.29 -14.20
C SER A 3 -6.76 -46.03 -14.47
N ARG A 4 -7.76 -45.74 -13.62
CA ARG A 4 -8.39 -44.41 -13.56
C ARG A 4 -7.64 -43.57 -12.53
N GLY A 5 -6.60 -42.90 -13.01
CA GLY A 5 -5.94 -41.83 -12.28
C GLY A 5 -6.94 -40.73 -11.97
N TRP A 6 -7.18 -40.49 -10.69
CA TRP A 6 -7.78 -39.26 -10.22
C TRP A 6 -6.74 -38.16 -10.42
N VAL A 7 -6.80 -37.50 -11.55
CA VAL A 7 -6.06 -36.25 -11.74
C VAL A 7 -6.76 -35.22 -10.87
N ALA A 8 -6.21 -34.99 -9.69
CA ALA A 8 -6.57 -33.84 -8.88
C ALA A 8 -6.35 -32.61 -9.75
N GLN A 9 -7.45 -31.99 -10.18
CA GLN A 9 -7.41 -30.64 -10.75
C GLN A 9 -6.91 -29.75 -9.62
N THR A 10 -5.60 -29.45 -9.63
CA THR A 10 -5.05 -28.30 -8.93
C THR A 10 -5.73 -27.07 -9.51
N LEU A 11 -6.88 -26.72 -8.93
CA LEU A 11 -7.48 -25.42 -9.05
C LEU A 11 -6.49 -24.47 -8.37
N THR A 12 -5.52 -23.96 -9.12
CA THR A 12 -4.73 -22.82 -8.68
C THR A 12 -5.75 -21.71 -8.51
N VAL A 13 -6.19 -21.47 -7.27
CA VAL A 13 -6.88 -20.24 -6.91
C VAL A 13 -5.83 -19.17 -7.19
N MET A 14 -5.87 -18.59 -8.39
CA MET A 14 -5.05 -17.45 -8.73
C MET A 14 -5.54 -16.36 -7.81
N GLU A 15 -4.89 -16.20 -6.67
CA GLU A 15 -5.23 -15.16 -5.70
C GLU A 15 -5.29 -13.86 -6.48
N LYS A 16 -6.46 -13.21 -6.47
CA LYS A 16 -6.61 -11.92 -7.15
C LYS A 16 -5.55 -10.99 -6.57
N ILE A 17 -4.62 -10.54 -7.40
CA ILE A 17 -3.62 -9.57 -6.99
C ILE A 17 -4.39 -8.30 -6.60
N THR A 18 -4.26 -7.88 -5.35
CA THR A 18 -4.87 -6.68 -4.81
C THR A 18 -3.77 -5.73 -4.33
N ALA A 19 -4.07 -4.43 -4.22
CA ALA A 19 -3.14 -3.50 -3.57
C ALA A 19 -2.73 -3.97 -2.16
N TYR A 20 -3.65 -4.60 -1.41
CA TYR A 20 -3.34 -5.15 -0.09
C TYR A 20 -2.36 -6.32 -0.14
N SER A 21 -2.53 -7.28 -1.06
CA SER A 21 -1.59 -8.40 -1.19
C SER A 21 -0.21 -7.93 -1.65
N ILE A 22 -0.15 -6.91 -2.51
CA ILE A 22 1.10 -6.27 -2.94
C ILE A 22 1.79 -5.57 -1.75
N LEU A 23 1.05 -4.85 -0.89
CA LEU A 23 1.61 -4.23 0.32
C LEU A 23 2.12 -5.25 1.33
N LYS A 24 1.41 -6.39 1.46
CA LYS A 24 1.85 -7.50 2.30
C LYS A 24 3.14 -8.13 1.78
N GLU A 25 3.31 -8.20 0.46
CA GLU A 25 4.56 -8.67 -0.17
C GLU A 25 5.71 -7.69 0.03
N LEU A 26 5.47 -6.37 -0.07
CA LEU A 26 6.45 -5.35 0.30
C LEU A 26 6.90 -5.54 1.76
N GLY A 27 5.95 -5.83 2.65
CA GLY A 27 6.21 -6.24 4.02
C GLY A 27 6.39 -5.08 5.01
N ASN A 28 6.02 -5.33 6.26
CA ASN A 28 6.09 -4.34 7.34
C ASN A 28 7.53 -3.91 7.63
N ASP A 29 8.51 -4.81 7.54
CA ASP A 29 9.90 -4.48 7.83
C ASP A 29 10.48 -3.46 6.83
N ALA A 30 10.21 -3.65 5.53
CA ALA A 30 10.65 -2.73 4.50
C ALA A 30 9.98 -1.36 4.64
N LEU A 31 8.67 -1.34 4.90
CA LEU A 31 7.92 -0.10 5.07
C LEU A 31 8.30 0.63 6.37
N CYS A 32 8.50 -0.09 7.48
CA CYS A 32 8.99 0.46 8.74
C CYS A 32 10.37 1.08 8.56
N LYS A 33 11.31 0.33 7.96
CA LYS A 33 12.65 0.84 7.63
C LYS A 33 12.58 2.12 6.78
N TYR A 34 11.74 2.13 5.75
CA TYR A 34 11.53 3.29 4.90
C TYR A 34 11.06 4.51 5.70
N ILE A 35 10.07 4.35 6.58
CA ILE A 35 9.55 5.43 7.44
C ILE A 35 10.63 5.99 8.35
N TYR A 36 11.45 5.14 8.98
CA TYR A 36 12.48 5.60 9.91
C TYR A 36 13.70 6.20 9.21
N GLU A 37 14.05 5.74 8.00
CA GLU A 37 15.20 6.24 7.25
C GLU A 37 14.90 7.51 6.43
N ASN A 38 13.68 7.67 5.91
CA ASN A 38 13.37 8.74 4.93
C ASN A 38 12.54 9.90 5.50
N ILE A 39 11.95 9.74 6.68
CA ILE A 39 11.18 10.78 7.34
C ILE A 39 11.92 11.14 8.63
N ALA A 40 12.61 12.27 8.70
CA ALA A 40 13.39 12.63 9.89
C ALA A 40 12.47 12.97 11.09
N GLU A 41 11.30 13.52 10.81
CA GLU A 41 10.39 14.02 11.83
C GLU A 41 9.73 12.87 12.62
N PRO A 42 9.57 13.02 13.95
CA PRO A 42 8.88 12.01 14.78
C PRO A 42 7.37 11.94 14.47
N THR A 43 6.82 13.01 13.89
CA THR A 43 5.44 13.13 13.49
C THR A 43 5.37 13.43 12.00
N PHE A 44 4.51 12.74 11.26
CA PHE A 44 4.39 12.89 9.81
C PHE A 44 3.00 12.52 9.32
N ASP A 45 2.58 13.07 8.19
CA ASP A 45 1.30 12.73 7.56
C ASP A 45 1.44 11.63 6.49
N SER A 46 0.37 10.90 6.17
CA SER A 46 0.46 9.78 5.21
C SER A 46 0.96 10.21 3.82
N HIS A 47 0.82 11.47 3.42
CA HIS A 47 1.31 11.90 2.10
C HIS A 47 2.84 11.89 2.01
N ARG A 48 3.56 11.95 3.14
CA ARG A 48 5.01 11.71 3.23
C ARG A 48 5.40 10.29 2.80
N ILE A 49 4.45 9.35 2.76
CA ILE A 49 4.65 7.99 2.26
C ILE A 49 4.02 7.85 0.86
N THR A 50 2.77 8.29 0.66
CA THR A 50 2.07 8.03 -0.60
C THR A 50 2.63 8.82 -1.79
N ASN A 51 3.14 10.03 -1.58
CA ASN A 51 3.66 10.86 -2.67
C ASN A 51 4.95 10.31 -3.29
N PRO A 52 5.97 9.89 -2.50
CA PRO A 52 7.17 9.27 -3.06
C PRO A 52 6.97 7.80 -3.46
N PHE A 53 5.89 7.13 -3.03
CA PHE A 53 5.65 5.72 -3.30
C PHE A 53 5.80 5.28 -4.78
N PRO A 54 5.30 6.03 -5.79
CA PRO A 54 5.49 5.69 -7.20
C PRO A 54 6.94 5.63 -7.66
N GLN A 55 7.83 6.37 -6.98
CA GLN A 55 9.24 6.44 -7.29
C GLN A 55 10.02 5.40 -6.47
N ASP A 56 9.83 5.39 -5.15
CA ASP A 56 10.65 4.62 -4.23
C ASP A 56 10.24 3.14 -4.16
N PHE A 57 8.98 2.83 -4.49
CA PHE A 57 8.41 1.49 -4.55
C PHE A 57 7.80 1.19 -5.92
N ARG A 58 8.50 1.62 -6.98
CA ARG A 58 8.01 1.60 -8.37
C ARG A 58 7.39 0.27 -8.79
N ASP A 59 8.08 -0.85 -8.58
CA ASP A 59 7.60 -2.17 -9.01
C ASP A 59 6.27 -2.54 -8.32
N TYR A 60 6.13 -2.22 -7.03
CA TYR A 60 4.89 -2.44 -6.28
C TYR A 60 3.79 -1.50 -6.76
N TYR A 61 4.11 -0.24 -7.00
CA TYR A 61 3.17 0.75 -7.49
C TYR A 61 2.62 0.42 -8.89
N GLU A 62 3.49 0.02 -9.84
CA GLU A 62 3.07 -0.41 -11.18
C GLU A 62 2.16 -1.63 -11.12
N ARG A 63 2.43 -2.59 -10.23
CA ARG A 63 1.54 -3.74 -9.99
C ARG A 63 0.20 -3.32 -9.38
N MET A 64 0.17 -2.31 -8.52
CA MET A 64 -1.08 -1.78 -7.98
C MET A 64 -1.89 -1.05 -9.06
N LEU A 65 -1.23 -0.34 -9.98
CA LEU A 65 -1.91 0.28 -11.13
C LEU A 65 -2.57 -0.77 -12.03
N ILE A 66 -1.92 -1.91 -12.25
CA ILE A 66 -2.49 -3.05 -13.00
C ILE A 66 -3.66 -3.68 -12.22
N ALA A 67 -3.52 -3.85 -10.90
CA ALA A 67 -4.59 -4.39 -10.06
C ALA A 67 -5.86 -3.52 -10.03
N HIS A 68 -5.74 -2.26 -10.44
CA HIS A 68 -6.82 -1.28 -10.53
C HIS A 68 -7.01 -0.76 -11.97
N GLU A 69 -6.65 -1.52 -12.99
CA GLU A 69 -6.68 -1.06 -14.40
C GLU A 69 -8.06 -0.60 -14.87
N ASP A 70 -9.13 -1.18 -14.32
CA ASP A 70 -10.53 -0.85 -14.64
C ASP A 70 -11.07 0.36 -13.85
N GLU A 71 -10.32 0.90 -12.90
CA GLU A 71 -10.77 1.92 -11.94
C GLU A 71 -10.52 3.35 -12.41
N GLY A 72 -10.89 3.66 -13.66
CA GLY A 72 -10.81 5.00 -14.22
C GLY A 72 -9.41 5.44 -14.67
N ASP A 73 -9.16 6.75 -14.66
CA ASP A 73 -7.90 7.29 -15.16
C ASP A 73 -6.76 7.16 -14.12
N ILE A 74 -5.59 7.75 -14.39
CA ILE A 74 -4.47 7.68 -13.46
C ILE A 74 -4.76 8.38 -12.12
N ARG A 75 -5.55 9.45 -12.11
CA ARG A 75 -5.90 10.19 -10.89
C ARG A 75 -6.82 9.37 -10.02
N ASP A 76 -7.80 8.70 -10.60
CA ASP A 76 -8.72 7.81 -9.88
C ASP A 76 -7.96 6.65 -9.22
N ARG A 77 -7.06 6.01 -9.99
CA ARG A 77 -6.20 4.94 -9.48
C ARG A 77 -5.26 5.40 -8.38
N ASN A 78 -4.69 6.60 -8.49
CA ASN A 78 -3.86 7.19 -7.43
C ASN A 78 -4.63 7.33 -6.11
N ILE A 79 -5.90 7.74 -6.17
CA ILE A 79 -6.75 7.86 -4.97
C ILE A 79 -6.97 6.50 -4.31
N ILE A 80 -7.25 5.47 -5.12
CA ILE A 80 -7.47 4.09 -4.63
C ILE A 80 -6.19 3.51 -4.02
N ILE A 81 -5.05 3.72 -4.67
CA ILE A 81 -3.74 3.25 -4.19
C ILE A 81 -3.36 3.96 -2.89
N ALA A 82 -3.46 5.30 -2.84
CA ALA A 82 -3.16 6.07 -1.63
C ALA A 82 -4.05 5.64 -0.45
N ARG A 83 -5.34 5.39 -0.70
CA ARG A 83 -6.26 4.84 0.31
C ARG A 83 -5.84 3.45 0.78
N SER A 84 -5.40 2.58 -0.15
CA SER A 84 -4.93 1.23 0.18
C SER A 84 -3.67 1.27 1.06
N ILE A 85 -2.72 2.15 0.74
CA ILE A 85 -1.54 2.41 1.58
C ILE A 85 -1.97 2.92 2.96
N GLY A 86 -2.82 3.95 3.03
CA GLY A 86 -3.31 4.49 4.29
C GLY A 86 -4.01 3.46 5.18
N ASN A 87 -4.86 2.62 4.60
CA ASN A 87 -5.52 1.52 5.32
C ASN A 87 -4.51 0.50 5.84
N TYR A 88 -3.49 0.18 5.03
CA TYR A 88 -2.41 -0.72 5.43
C TYR A 88 -1.60 -0.17 6.61
N LEU A 89 -1.27 1.13 6.60
CA LEU A 89 -0.62 1.81 7.72
C LEU A 89 -1.46 1.70 9.00
N GLY A 90 -2.77 1.91 8.90
CA GLY A 90 -3.68 1.77 10.05
C GLY A 90 -3.70 0.36 10.62
N HIS A 91 -3.91 -0.65 9.76
CA HIS A 91 -3.98 -2.05 10.18
C HIS A 91 -2.65 -2.59 10.74
N ASN A 92 -1.52 -2.09 10.25
CA ASN A 92 -0.19 -2.57 10.63
C ASN A 92 0.57 -1.59 11.52
N SER A 93 -0.08 -0.55 12.04
CA SER A 93 0.51 0.52 12.84
C SER A 93 1.45 0.01 13.94
N GLY A 94 1.04 -1.04 14.67
CA GLY A 94 1.89 -1.70 15.68
C GLY A 94 3.18 -2.32 15.12
N ALA A 95 3.11 -3.00 13.98
CA ALA A 95 4.29 -3.59 13.34
C ALA A 95 5.19 -2.54 12.69
N LEU A 96 4.61 -1.40 12.31
CA LEU A 96 5.32 -0.26 11.74
C LEU A 96 5.86 0.71 12.81
N GLN A 97 5.58 0.45 14.08
CA GLN A 97 5.98 1.30 15.22
C GLN A 97 5.49 2.75 15.08
N ILE A 98 4.27 2.90 14.56
CA ILE A 98 3.60 4.19 14.42
C ILE A 98 2.22 4.15 15.06
N GLU A 99 1.72 5.29 15.50
CA GLU A 99 0.36 5.44 16.00
C GLU A 99 -0.33 6.61 15.33
N LYS A 100 -1.63 6.48 15.03
CA LYS A 100 -2.42 7.58 14.49
C LYS A 100 -2.75 8.55 15.63
N ILE A 101 -2.31 9.80 15.51
CA ILE A 101 -2.50 10.85 16.52
C ILE A 101 -3.50 11.93 16.08
N GLY A 102 -3.95 11.89 14.83
CA GLY A 102 -4.91 12.87 14.31
C GLY A 102 -5.00 12.84 12.79
N GLU A 103 -5.45 13.96 12.23
CA GLU A 103 -5.54 14.21 10.79
C GLU A 103 -5.09 15.63 10.49
N VAL A 104 -4.47 15.83 9.32
CA VAL A 104 -4.04 17.14 8.81
C VAL A 104 -4.43 17.27 7.35
N ALA A 105 -4.49 18.49 6.83
CA ALA A 105 -4.55 18.70 5.39
C ALA A 105 -3.12 18.79 4.83
N SER A 106 -2.83 18.07 3.74
CA SER A 106 -1.57 18.21 2.99
C SER A 106 -1.78 17.85 1.52
N THR A 107 -0.83 18.23 0.66
CA THR A 107 -0.92 18.00 -0.78
C THR A 107 -0.65 16.54 -1.13
N ASN A 108 -1.61 15.89 -1.79
CA ASN A 108 -1.51 14.50 -2.23
C ASN A 108 -0.74 14.35 -3.56
N MET A 109 -0.59 13.11 -4.02
CA MET A 109 0.15 12.78 -5.24
C MET A 109 -0.51 13.27 -6.55
N ASN A 110 -1.76 13.74 -6.50
CA ASN A 110 -2.44 14.41 -7.60
C ASN A 110 -2.29 15.95 -7.55
N GLY A 111 -1.58 16.49 -6.55
CA GLY A 111 -1.39 17.93 -6.37
C GLY A 111 -2.55 18.63 -5.65
N GLU A 112 -3.45 17.89 -5.00
CA GLU A 112 -4.62 18.43 -4.32
C GLU A 112 -4.44 18.42 -2.80
N GLU A 113 -4.87 19.49 -2.13
CA GLU A 113 -4.91 19.54 -0.67
C GLU A 113 -6.08 18.69 -0.15
N THR A 114 -5.76 17.63 0.59
CA THR A 114 -6.76 16.68 1.10
C THR A 114 -6.46 16.29 2.55
N PRO A 115 -7.48 15.94 3.35
CA PRO A 115 -7.27 15.39 4.69
C PRO A 115 -6.52 14.06 4.63
N THR A 116 -5.57 13.89 5.55
CA THR A 116 -4.73 12.70 5.64
C THR A 116 -4.37 12.40 7.09
N SER A 117 -4.03 11.15 7.38
CA SER A 117 -3.74 10.72 8.76
C SER A 117 -2.40 11.26 9.23
N LEU A 118 -2.37 11.73 10.47
CA LEU A 118 -1.16 12.15 11.18
C LEU A 118 -0.67 11.01 12.06
N TRP A 119 0.60 10.66 11.92
CA TRP A 119 1.25 9.54 12.59
C TRP A 119 2.37 10.03 13.50
N ARG A 120 2.59 9.33 14.61
CA ARG A 120 3.75 9.47 15.49
C ARG A 120 4.53 8.17 15.56
N LYS A 121 5.85 8.23 15.45
CA LYS A 121 6.77 7.09 15.68
C LYS A 121 6.97 6.86 17.18
N TYR A 122 7.15 5.60 17.59
CA TYR A 122 7.48 5.26 18.99
C TYR A 122 8.47 4.09 19.10
#